data_AF-A0A2W4P351-F1
#
_entry.id   AF-A0A2W4P351-F1
#
_cell.length_a   1.000
_cell.length_b   1.000
_cell.length_c   1.000
_cell.angle_alpha   90.00
_cell.angle_beta   90.00
_cell.angle_gamma   90.00
#
_symmetry.space_group_name_H-M   'P 1'
#
loop_
_entity.id
_entity.type
_entity.pdbx_description
1 polymer ?
#
loop_
_entity_poly.entity_id
_entity_poly.type
_entity_poly.pdbx_seq_one_letter_code
_entity_poly.pdbx_strand_id
1 'polypeptide(L)'
;MVVLAGASQPAVGITPRVLARAPVDGFALPGLFLIGVGVASALAAAGFLLGWRWRWAAPLERRIGYRWPWAATIAVGVLLLAFETAELLLIPFHPVLHPLFIACSLAIVALAWAVRRRYAVSHDDPYRALVRLGD
;
A
#
# COMPACT_ATOMS: atom_id res chain seq x y z
N MET A 1 -2.61 18.44 21.50
CA MET A 1 -1.79 19.65 21.35
C MET A 1 -0.48 19.41 22.08
N VAL A 2 0.58 19.03 21.36
CA VAL A 2 1.94 18.91 21.90
C VAL A 2 2.81 19.83 21.05
N VAL A 3 3.28 20.89 21.70
CA VAL A 3 4.26 21.84 21.19
C VAL A 3 5.63 21.18 21.32
N LEU A 4 6.33 20.99 20.20
CA LEU A 4 7.78 20.78 20.18
C LEU A 4 8.41 21.97 19.47
N ALA A 5 8.74 22.99 20.26
CA ALA A 5 9.61 24.07 19.86
C ALA A 5 11.07 23.59 19.89
N GLY A 6 11.84 23.97 18.86
CA GLY A 6 13.28 24.17 19.02
C GLY A 6 14.21 23.01 18.70
N ALA A 7 14.23 22.58 17.44
CA ALA A 7 15.47 22.21 16.75
C ALA A 7 15.16 22.17 15.24
N SER A 8 15.49 23.24 14.52
CA SER A 8 15.54 23.24 13.05
C SER A 8 16.74 22.40 12.59
N GLN A 9 16.68 21.10 12.85
CA GLN A 9 17.44 20.12 12.11
C GLN A 9 16.89 20.17 10.68
N PRO A 10 17.71 20.42 9.65
CA PRO A 10 17.27 20.30 8.27
C PRO A 10 17.01 18.83 8.01
N ALA A 11 15.78 18.39 8.32
CA ALA A 11 15.28 17.09 7.90
C ALA A 11 15.31 17.11 6.38
N VAL A 12 16.35 16.50 5.82
CA VAL A 12 16.53 16.24 4.38
C VAL A 12 16.48 17.53 3.54
N GLY A 13 17.58 18.28 3.46
CA GLY A 13 17.95 19.14 2.31
C GLY A 13 16.94 20.18 1.78
N ILE A 14 15.77 20.36 2.38
CA ILE A 14 14.69 21.20 1.88
C ILE A 14 14.71 22.49 2.68
N THR A 15 15.00 23.58 1.98
CA THR A 15 14.98 24.92 2.57
C THR A 15 13.53 25.28 2.96
N PRO A 16 13.26 25.89 4.12
CA PRO A 16 11.90 26.24 4.55
C PRO A 16 11.13 27.16 3.56
N ARG A 17 11.82 27.80 2.62
CA ARG A 17 11.22 28.56 1.49
C ARG A 17 10.48 27.68 0.48
N VAL A 18 10.85 26.41 0.34
CA VAL A 18 10.18 25.45 -0.55
C VAL A 18 8.86 24.98 0.07
N LEU A 19 8.84 24.76 1.40
CA LEU A 19 7.60 24.45 2.14
C LEU A 19 6.58 25.59 2.08
N ALA A 20 7.03 26.85 2.10
CA ALA A 20 6.16 28.02 2.03
C ALA A 20 5.43 28.21 0.69
N ARG A 21 5.79 27.45 -0.36
CA ARG A 21 5.16 27.48 -1.68
C ARG A 21 4.31 26.23 -1.97
N ALA A 22 4.21 25.29 -1.03
CA ALA A 22 3.37 24.12 -1.21
C ALA A 22 1.90 24.57 -1.23
N PRO A 23 1.08 24.17 -2.22
CA PRO A 23 -0.32 24.57 -2.36
C PRO A 23 -1.26 23.89 -1.33
N VAL A 24 -0.71 23.38 -0.23
CA VAL A 24 -1.42 22.60 0.78
C VAL A 24 -1.04 23.14 2.15
N ASP A 25 -2.04 23.65 2.88
CA ASP A 25 -1.86 24.30 4.20
C ASP A 25 -1.38 23.34 5.31
N GLY A 26 -1.26 22.03 5.02
CA GLY A 26 -0.67 21.06 5.94
C GLY A 26 -0.50 19.65 5.36
N PHE A 27 0.46 18.90 5.92
CA PHE A 27 0.82 17.52 5.54
C PHE A 27 0.03 16.44 6.31
N ALA A 28 -0.99 16.84 7.07
CA ALA A 28 -1.75 15.92 7.92
C ALA A 28 -2.55 14.88 7.10
N LEU A 29 -3.15 15.31 6.00
CA LEU A 29 -4.00 14.45 5.15
C LEU A 29 -3.18 13.41 4.36
N PRO A 30 -2.05 13.78 3.70
CA PRO A 30 -1.10 12.82 3.15
C PRO A 30 -0.53 11.87 4.20
N GLY A 31 -0.18 12.38 5.38
CA GLY A 31 0.38 11.57 6.47
C GLY A 31 -0.61 10.51 6.98
N LEU A 32 -1.87 10.88 7.19
CA LEU A 32 -2.91 9.95 7.62
C LEU A 32 -3.20 8.88 6.56
N PHE A 33 -3.20 9.28 5.29
CA PHE A 33 -3.32 8.35 4.17
C PHE A 33 -2.19 7.31 4.17
N LEU A 34 -0.93 7.75 4.29
CA LEU A 34 0.23 6.85 4.32
C LEU A 34 0.20 5.90 5.52
N ILE A 35 -0.25 6.37 6.69
CA ILE A 35 -0.47 5.49 7.86
C ILE A 35 -1.51 4.41 7.52
N GLY A 36 -2.63 4.78 6.90
CA GLY A 36 -3.66 3.84 6.49
C GLY A 36 -3.12 2.80 5.50
N VAL A 37 -2.34 3.22 4.51
CA VAL A 37 -1.67 2.33 3.56
C VAL A 37 -0.66 1.41 4.26
N GLY A 38 0.10 1.93 5.23
CA GLY A 38 1.03 1.14 6.04
C GLY A 38 0.31 0.05 6.86
N VAL A 39 -0.83 0.38 7.47
CA VAL A 39 -1.67 -0.58 8.18
C VAL A 39 -2.23 -1.63 7.20
N ALA A 40 -2.73 -1.22 6.04
CA ALA A 40 -3.21 -2.15 5.01
C ALA A 40 -2.11 -3.10 4.53
N SER A 41 -0.89 -2.58 4.35
CA SER A 41 0.29 -3.37 3.99
C SER A 41 0.66 -4.37 5.08
N ALA A 42 0.65 -3.95 6.34
CA ALA A 42 0.91 -4.80 7.48
C ALA A 42 -0.15 -5.91 7.62
N LEU A 43 -1.42 -5.60 7.38
CA LEU A 43 -2.50 -6.59 7.36
C LEU A 43 -2.35 -7.58 6.21
N ALA A 44 -1.97 -7.12 5.01
CA ALA A 44 -1.68 -8.01 3.89
C ALA A 44 -0.48 -8.93 4.19
N ALA A 45 0.57 -8.40 4.80
CA ALA A 45 1.73 -9.17 5.24
C ALA A 45 1.38 -10.17 6.37
N ALA A 46 0.56 -9.76 7.35
CA ALA A 46 0.07 -10.66 8.39
C ALA A 46 -0.81 -11.77 7.80
N GLY A 47 -1.71 -11.43 6.86
CA GLY A 47 -2.52 -12.40 6.14
C GLY A 47 -1.67 -13.39 5.34
N PHE A 48 -0.54 -12.95 4.82
CA PHE A 48 0.45 -13.79 4.16
C PHE A 48 1.15 -14.75 5.14
N LEU A 49 1.70 -14.22 6.24
CA LEU A 49 2.49 -14.98 7.19
C LEU A 49 1.66 -16.00 7.98
N LEU A 50 0.44 -15.61 8.37
CA LEU A 50 -0.46 -16.43 9.17
C LEU A 50 -1.36 -17.33 8.30
N GLY A 51 -1.29 -17.20 6.97
CA GLY A 51 -2.22 -17.88 6.07
C GLY A 51 -3.69 -17.54 6.37
N TRP A 52 -3.95 -16.34 6.89
CA TRP A 52 -5.26 -15.92 7.40
C TRP A 52 -6.31 -15.99 6.28
N ARG A 53 -7.46 -16.61 6.54
CA ARG A 53 -8.58 -16.69 5.59
C ARG A 53 -9.83 -16.03 6.17
N TRP A 54 -10.39 -15.05 5.47
CA TRP A 54 -11.66 -14.44 5.85
C TRP A 54 -12.83 -15.07 5.10
N ARG A 55 -13.89 -15.44 5.84
CA ARG A 55 -15.14 -15.96 5.24
C ARG A 55 -15.76 -14.96 4.26
N TRP A 56 -15.67 -13.67 4.59
CA TRP A 56 -16.17 -12.56 3.76
C TRP A 56 -15.33 -12.30 2.51
N ALA A 57 -14.05 -12.69 2.50
CA ALA A 57 -13.18 -12.56 1.33
C ALA A 57 -13.31 -13.74 0.35
N ALA A 58 -13.88 -14.87 0.79
CA ALA A 58 -14.07 -16.07 -0.03
C ALA A 58 -14.84 -15.85 -1.36
N PRO A 59 -15.89 -15.03 -1.47
CA PRO A 59 -16.51 -14.72 -2.76
C PRO A 59 -15.58 -13.92 -3.67
N LEU A 60 -14.80 -12.98 -3.11
CA LEU A 60 -13.82 -12.19 -3.87
C LEU A 60 -12.68 -13.08 -4.39
N GLU A 61 -12.12 -13.94 -3.54
CA GLU A 61 -11.08 -14.91 -3.89
C GLU A 61 -11.52 -15.85 -5.02
N ARG A 62 -12.79 -16.30 -4.99
CA ARG A 62 -13.38 -17.14 -6.04
C ARG A 62 -13.49 -16.40 -7.37
N ARG A 63 -13.85 -15.12 -7.34
CA ARG A 63 -14.01 -14.30 -8.55
C ARG A 63 -12.68 -13.97 -9.21
N ILE A 64 -11.66 -13.68 -8.41
CA ILE A 64 -10.33 -13.28 -8.92
C ILE A 64 -9.39 -14.47 -9.12
N GLY A 65 -9.67 -15.63 -8.52
CA GLY A 65 -8.83 -16.84 -8.60
C GLY A 65 -7.56 -16.80 -7.76
N TYR A 66 -7.40 -15.77 -6.93
CA TYR A 66 -6.23 -15.53 -6.08
C TYR A 66 -6.66 -15.26 -4.63
N ARG A 67 -5.79 -15.59 -3.67
CA ARG A 67 -6.02 -15.34 -2.24
C ARG A 67 -6.10 -13.84 -1.93
N TRP A 68 -6.90 -13.47 -0.93
CA TRP A 68 -7.12 -12.07 -0.55
C TRP A 68 -5.85 -11.30 -0.15
N PRO A 69 -4.82 -11.89 0.50
CA PRO A 69 -3.61 -11.14 0.85
C PRO A 69 -2.87 -10.68 -0.42
N TRP A 70 -2.85 -11.52 -1.46
CA TRP A 70 -2.26 -11.17 -2.75
C TRP A 70 -3.03 -10.02 -3.42
N ALA A 71 -4.36 -10.09 -3.41
CA ALA A 71 -5.20 -9.03 -3.96
C ALA A 71 -5.01 -7.71 -3.20
N ALA A 72 -4.89 -7.77 -1.87
CA ALA A 72 -4.61 -6.62 -1.02
C ALA A 72 -3.24 -6.00 -1.34
N THR A 73 -2.19 -6.81 -1.52
CA THR A 73 -0.86 -6.32 -1.91
C THR A 73 -0.88 -5.59 -3.26
N ILE A 74 -1.57 -6.15 -4.27
CA ILE A 74 -1.71 -5.50 -5.57
C ILE A 74 -2.48 -4.19 -5.44
N ALA A 75 -3.61 -4.18 -4.72
CA ALA A 75 -4.42 -2.99 -4.52
C ALA A 75 -3.63 -1.87 -3.83
N VAL A 76 -2.87 -2.21 -2.78
CA VAL A 76 -1.98 -1.27 -2.07
C VAL A 76 -0.90 -0.73 -3.00
N GLY A 77 -0.25 -1.58 -3.80
CA GLY A 77 0.78 -1.15 -4.74
C GLY A 77 0.25 -0.20 -5.81
N VAL A 78 -0.93 -0.48 -6.38
CA VAL A 78 -1.59 0.39 -7.36
C VAL A 78 -2.00 1.72 -6.72
N LEU A 79 -2.53 1.69 -5.50
CA LEU A 79 -2.94 2.89 -4.77
C LEU A 79 -1.74 3.79 -4.45
N LEU A 80 -0.61 3.20 -4.03
CA LEU A 80 0.65 3.92 -3.81
C LEU A 80 1.16 4.55 -5.10
N LEU A 81 1.18 3.81 -6.20
CA LEU A 81 1.63 4.33 -7.50
C LEU A 81 0.78 5.54 -7.95
N ALA A 82 -0.54 5.46 -7.80
CA ALA A 82 -1.44 6.56 -8.13
C ALA A 82 -1.22 7.78 -7.23
N PHE A 83 -1.01 7.54 -5.93
CA PHE A 83 -0.72 8.59 -4.96
C PHE A 83 0.61 9.30 -5.27
N GLU A 84 1.69 8.55 -5.47
CA GLU A 84 2.99 9.11 -5.84
C GLU A 84 2.92 9.89 -7.15
N THR A 85 2.17 9.40 -8.14
CA THR A 85 1.96 10.12 -9.41
C THR A 85 1.22 11.45 -9.21
N ALA A 86 0.21 11.48 -8.34
CA ALA A 86 -0.50 12.71 -8.02
C ALA A 86 0.38 13.70 -7.24
N GLU A 87 1.17 13.19 -6.29
CA GLU A 87 2.12 13.98 -5.51
C GLU A 87 3.20 14.62 -6.41
N LEU A 88 3.69 13.87 -7.39
CA LEU A 88 4.60 14.34 -8.46
C LEU A 88 4.05 15.53 -9.25
N LEU A 89 2.74 15.59 -9.48
CA LEU A 89 2.10 16.67 -10.23
C LEU A 89 1.82 17.91 -9.38
N LEU A 90 1.64 17.73 -8.07
CA LEU A 90 1.22 18.79 -7.14
C LEU A 90 2.39 19.45 -6.40
N ILE A 91 3.45 18.71 -6.11
CA ILE A 91 4.58 19.17 -5.32
C ILE A 91 5.84 19.14 -6.20
N PRO A 92 6.52 20.29 -6.40
CA PRO A 92 7.83 20.31 -7.06
C PRO A 92 8.88 19.71 -6.12
N PHE A 93 8.96 18.39 -6.10
CA PHE A 93 9.94 17.62 -5.35
C PHE A 93 11.32 17.63 -6.04
N HIS A 94 12.33 17.20 -5.28
CA HIS A 94 13.69 17.04 -5.77
C HIS A 94 13.72 15.96 -6.88
N PRO A 95 14.32 16.23 -8.06
CA PRO A 95 14.19 15.38 -9.27
C PRO A 95 14.69 13.94 -9.12
N VAL A 96 15.45 13.64 -8.08
CA VAL A 96 16.00 12.31 -7.77
C VAL A 96 15.00 11.41 -7.03
N LEU A 97 14.06 11.99 -6.27
CA LEU A 97 13.09 11.21 -5.48
C LEU A 97 12.03 10.56 -6.38
N HIS A 98 11.65 11.23 -7.47
CA HIS A 98 10.65 10.77 -8.42
C HIS A 98 10.94 9.38 -9.01
N PRO A 99 12.11 9.14 -9.65
CA PRO A 99 12.41 7.81 -10.21
C PRO A 99 12.54 6.73 -9.14
N LEU A 100 12.96 7.09 -7.91
CA LEU A 100 13.14 6.14 -6.83
C LEU A 100 11.78 5.59 -6.33
N PHE A 101 10.81 6.48 -6.13
CA PHE A 101 9.45 6.10 -5.74
C PHE A 101 8.74 5.28 -6.82
N ILE A 102 8.80 5.72 -8.08
CA ILE A 102 8.27 4.96 -9.22
C ILE A 102 8.91 3.57 -9.31
N ALA A 103 10.23 3.47 -9.17
CA ALA A 103 10.94 2.20 -9.20
C ALA A 103 10.52 1.28 -8.05
N CYS A 104 10.35 1.82 -6.84
CA CYS A 104 9.90 1.06 -5.67
C CYS A 104 8.48 0.53 -5.86
N SER A 105 7.56 1.37 -6.32
CA SER A 105 6.17 0.99 -6.63
C SER A 105 6.10 -0.09 -7.72
N LEU A 106 6.87 0.05 -8.80
CA LEU A 106 6.99 -0.98 -9.83
C LEU A 106 7.60 -2.27 -9.29
N ALA A 107 8.59 -2.20 -8.41
CA ALA A 107 9.20 -3.39 -7.80
C ALA A 107 8.19 -4.15 -6.93
N ILE A 108 7.36 -3.45 -6.15
CA ILE A 108 6.29 -4.07 -5.36
C ILE A 108 5.28 -4.78 -6.27
N VAL A 109 4.81 -4.13 -7.33
CA VAL A 109 3.87 -4.72 -8.30
C VAL A 109 4.49 -5.92 -9.02
N ALA A 110 5.74 -5.79 -9.48
CA ALA A 110 6.46 -6.85 -10.17
C ALA A 110 6.70 -8.06 -9.26
N LEU A 111 7.10 -7.83 -8.00
CA LEU A 111 7.31 -8.89 -7.02
C LEU A 111 6.00 -9.61 -6.72
N ALA A 112 4.92 -8.87 -6.46
CA ALA A 112 3.58 -9.44 -6.23
C ALA A 112 3.10 -10.27 -7.44
N TRP A 113 3.39 -9.80 -8.66
CA TRP A 113 3.06 -10.52 -9.89
C TRP A 113 3.91 -11.77 -10.11
N ALA A 114 5.20 -11.73 -9.76
CA ALA A 114 6.12 -12.86 -9.88
C ALA A 114 5.72 -14.01 -8.97
N VAL A 115 5.29 -13.71 -7.74
CA VAL A 115 4.88 -14.72 -6.77
C VAL A 115 3.45 -15.23 -6.97
N ARG A 116 2.68 -14.69 -7.92
CA ARG A 116 1.24 -14.97 -8.11
C ARG A 116 0.88 -16.46 -8.17
N ARG A 117 1.74 -17.29 -8.76
CA ARG A 117 1.47 -18.73 -8.93
C ARG A 117 1.35 -19.48 -7.59
N ARG A 118 2.01 -18.99 -6.54
CA ARG A 118 1.91 -19.55 -5.18
C ARG A 118 0.57 -19.21 -4.50
N TYR A 119 -0.22 -18.30 -5.07
CA TYR A 119 -1.47 -17.80 -4.51
C TYR A 119 -2.68 -18.10 -5.37
N ALA A 120 -2.52 -18.86 -6.46
CA ALA A 120 -3.65 -19.39 -7.19
C ALA A 120 -4.48 -20.26 -6.24
N VAL A 121 -5.78 -20.03 -6.20
CA VAL A 121 -6.70 -20.86 -5.40
C VAL A 121 -6.68 -22.28 -6.01
N SER A 122 -6.16 -23.26 -5.26
CA SER A 122 -6.10 -24.66 -5.70
C SER A 122 -7.51 -25.25 -5.82
N HIS A 123 -7.70 -26.16 -6.78
CA HIS A 123 -8.98 -26.83 -6.99
C HIS A 123 -9.37 -27.75 -5.81
N ASP A 124 -8.38 -28.23 -5.06
CA ASP A 124 -8.48 -29.18 -3.94
C ASP A 124 -8.55 -28.49 -2.57
N ASP A 125 -8.87 -27.19 -2.52
CA ASP A 125 -8.85 -26.43 -1.29
C ASP A 125 -9.93 -26.95 -0.30
N PRO A 126 -9.57 -27.50 0.88
CA PRO A 126 -10.50 -28.09 1.85
C PRO A 126 -11.56 -27.10 2.37
N TYR A 127 -11.34 -25.81 2.13
CA TYR A 127 -12.29 -24.75 2.43
C TYR A 127 -13.54 -24.73 1.52
N ARG A 128 -13.47 -25.32 0.30
CA ARG A 128 -14.67 -25.55 -0.53
C ARG A 128 -15.70 -26.42 0.19
N ALA A 129 -15.26 -27.37 1.01
CA ALA A 129 -16.14 -28.24 1.78
C ALA A 129 -16.84 -27.48 2.93
N LEU A 130 -16.13 -26.58 3.62
CA LEU A 130 -16.68 -25.79 4.71
C LEU A 130 -17.69 -24.73 4.27
N VAL A 131 -17.53 -24.15 3.08
CA VAL A 131 -18.52 -23.21 2.52
C VAL A 131 -19.78 -23.95 2.07
N ARG A 132 -19.66 -25.15 1.49
CA ARG A 132 -20.82 -25.97 1.08
C ARG A 132 -21.66 -26.50 2.26
N LEU A 133 -21.11 -26.53 3.47
CA LEU A 133 -21.81 -27.00 4.67
C LEU A 133 -22.52 -25.88 5.44
N GLY A 134 -22.35 -24.62 5.01
CA GLY A 134 -22.96 -23.45 5.65
C GLY A 134 -24.07 -22.78 4.84
N ASP A 135 -24.43 -23.35 3.69
CA ASP A 135 -25.62 -23.02 2.88
C ASP A 135 -26.69 -24.08 3.14
#